data_AF-A0A2M9K5W7-F1
#
_entry.id   AF-A0A2M9K5W7-F1
#
_cell.length_a   1.000
_cell.length_b   1.000
_cell.length_c   1.000
_cell.angle_alpha   90.00
_cell.angle_beta   90.00
_cell.angle_gamma   90.00
#
_symmetry.space_group_name_H-M   'P 1'
#
loop_
_entity.id
_entity.type
_entity.pdbx_description
1 polymer ?
#
loop_
_entity_poly.entity_id
_entity_poly.type
_entity_poly.pdbx_seq_one_letter_code
_entity_poly.pdbx_strand_id
1 'polypeptide(L)'
;MTDAQTAERSAEPIRVTGFGTDAEGLVHLLPDHGDTTARCSFTDWHSYVTCVDWFEERTCPVCLADLALDLGAEIPADILAELDEMAAPWPGRWLLRPREGDRERVVGVFAGPGGWDEGLAALGARYDAVGLDLSGDACATAERAGHRRVVIDITLLDPEHPALRWIVGVILSPPCPAWSTAGKRAGLTARSLQVLTAMLRAAGKASGRGGWAERSGATWADVRAMAAAMPNPEAGLVGEVLIWALGLQLHGEALRWVAMEQSANLPEDVREAVSFELALAGWSQQQWVELDAADYGVATHRRRVFFMAVCHGRIPGSVRPNMPFAEQTLAAALGWAAGERVNTRGVRGVDANGRPKGGNTFSADKAGWCLTGKARTWYRESDGYRLTEAEAGQLVGFLSTYPWRTSEPTARKDSRTSAFQRIGDVVCPPVGAVVLGALTGRPWHRPVVDYLGRVYGGAELPAPVDVPQQRGQRAPVDLLTLAA
;
A
#
# COMPACT_ATOMS: atom_id res chain seq x y z
N MET A 1 20.81 61.30 -18.66
CA MET A 1 19.70 62.07 -18.07
C MET A 1 18.40 61.67 -18.75
N THR A 2 17.73 60.71 -18.14
CA THR A 2 16.26 60.68 -17.93
C THR A 2 16.09 59.83 -16.68
N ASP A 3 15.96 60.51 -15.55
CA ASP A 3 15.82 59.96 -14.22
C ASP A 3 14.39 59.47 -14.01
N ALA A 4 14.20 58.15 -13.91
CA ALA A 4 13.11 57.53 -13.15
C ALA A 4 13.34 56.01 -13.10
N GLN A 5 13.33 55.45 -11.90
CA GLN A 5 13.35 54.01 -11.54
C GLN A 5 14.69 53.38 -11.11
N THR A 6 15.48 54.11 -10.32
CA THR A 6 16.31 53.48 -9.27
C THR A 6 15.47 53.43 -8.00
N ALA A 7 14.58 52.43 -7.89
CA ALA A 7 13.97 52.07 -6.62
C ALA A 7 14.72 50.85 -6.10
N GLU A 8 15.70 51.11 -5.25
CA GLU A 8 16.38 50.13 -4.42
C GLU A 8 15.32 49.46 -3.52
N ARG A 9 14.80 48.31 -3.95
CA ARG A 9 13.89 47.49 -3.14
C ARG A 9 14.74 46.63 -2.21
N SER A 10 14.96 47.10 -0.99
CA SER A 10 15.50 46.25 0.07
C SER A 10 14.49 45.14 0.38
N ALA A 11 14.88 43.88 0.18
CA ALA A 11 14.14 42.75 0.72
C ALA A 11 14.17 42.83 2.26
N GLU A 12 13.01 42.76 2.91
CA GLU A 12 12.96 42.65 4.36
C GLU A 12 13.59 41.31 4.80
N PRO A 13 14.50 41.31 5.78
CA PRO A 13 15.14 40.09 6.27
C PRO A 13 14.13 39.20 7.01
N ILE A 14 14.13 37.90 6.67
CA ILE A 14 13.38 36.87 7.41
C ILE A 14 14.09 36.63 8.75
N ARG A 15 13.43 36.97 9.87
CA ARG A 15 13.93 36.65 11.21
C ARG A 15 13.65 35.18 11.52
N VAL A 16 14.71 34.39 11.75
CA VAL A 16 14.61 33.05 12.32
C VAL A 16 15.14 33.13 13.76
N THR A 17 14.26 32.94 14.74
CA THR A 17 14.66 32.86 16.16
C THR A 17 14.89 31.41 16.54
N GLY A 18 16.14 31.03 16.79
CA GLY A 18 16.49 29.74 17.38
C GLY A 18 16.06 29.68 18.85
N PHE A 19 15.38 28.60 19.25
CA PHE A 19 15.05 28.38 20.66
C PHE A 19 16.34 28.10 21.46
N GLY A 20 16.66 28.98 22.42
CA GLY A 20 17.69 28.73 23.44
C GLY A 20 19.05 29.40 23.23
N THR A 21 19.19 30.31 22.26
CA THR A 21 20.39 31.15 22.12
C THR A 21 20.00 32.61 21.89
N ASP A 22 20.59 33.55 22.62
CA ASP A 22 20.45 35.02 22.41
C ASP A 22 21.09 35.52 21.09
N ALA A 23 21.29 34.64 20.11
CA ALA A 23 21.88 34.96 18.83
C ALA A 23 20.77 35.39 17.84
N GLU A 24 20.56 36.70 17.71
CA GLU A 24 19.87 37.28 16.56
C GLU A 24 20.83 37.24 15.35
N GLY A 25 20.57 36.33 14.39
CA GLY A 25 21.29 36.29 13.12
C GLY A 25 20.47 36.93 12.00
N LEU A 26 20.93 38.05 11.45
CA LEU A 26 20.45 38.59 10.17
C LEU A 26 21.13 37.81 9.03
N VAL A 27 20.39 36.93 8.35
CA VAL A 27 20.89 36.34 7.10
C VAL A 27 20.62 37.33 5.96
N HIS A 28 21.64 38.11 5.61
CA HIS A 28 21.66 38.86 4.36
C HIS A 28 21.98 37.89 3.22
N LEU A 29 20.98 37.54 2.42
CA LEU A 29 21.22 36.95 1.09
C LEU A 29 21.63 38.10 0.15
N LEU A 30 22.92 38.43 0.16
CA LEU A 30 23.49 39.39 -0.79
C LEU A 30 23.46 38.79 -2.22
N PRO A 31 23.18 39.58 -3.27
CA PRO A 31 23.16 39.10 -4.66
C PRO A 31 24.54 38.85 -5.27
N ASP A 32 25.64 39.23 -4.59
CA ASP A 32 26.98 39.21 -5.14
C ASP A 32 27.83 38.09 -4.53
N HIS A 33 27.56 36.85 -4.93
CA HIS A 33 28.61 35.84 -5.05
C HIS A 33 28.30 34.96 -6.26
N GLY A 34 29.19 35.00 -7.27
CA GLY A 34 29.16 34.18 -8.47
C GLY A 34 29.41 32.69 -8.24
N ASP A 35 28.92 32.17 -7.12
CA ASP A 35 28.97 30.75 -6.74
C ASP A 35 27.77 30.36 -5.85
N THR A 36 26.56 30.84 -6.17
CA THR A 36 25.29 30.41 -5.56
C THR A 36 24.81 29.05 -6.08
N THR A 37 25.73 28.20 -6.55
CA THR A 37 25.46 26.76 -6.62
C THR A 37 25.55 26.14 -5.21
N ALA A 38 24.75 26.66 -4.28
CA ALA A 38 24.24 25.84 -3.21
C ALA A 38 23.43 24.74 -3.90
N ARG A 39 24.11 23.64 -4.20
CA ARG A 39 23.57 22.50 -4.95
C ARG A 39 22.29 22.07 -4.27
N CYS A 40 21.16 22.49 -4.84
CA CYS A 40 19.87 21.97 -4.45
C CYS A 40 19.99 20.45 -4.56
N SER A 41 19.66 19.70 -3.52
CA SER A 41 19.77 18.23 -3.58
C SER A 41 18.85 17.58 -4.61
N PHE A 42 18.05 18.38 -5.34
CA PHE A 42 17.34 18.00 -6.57
C PHE A 42 18.22 17.92 -7.82
N THR A 43 19.41 18.54 -7.87
CA THR A 43 20.22 18.64 -9.10
C THR A 43 21.12 17.43 -9.33
N ASP A 44 20.53 16.23 -9.35
CA ASP A 44 21.12 15.08 -10.05
C ASP A 44 20.24 14.70 -11.25
N TRP A 45 20.71 15.18 -12.40
CA TRP A 45 20.54 14.77 -13.81
C TRP A 45 19.17 14.58 -14.51
N HIS A 46 18.01 14.63 -13.85
CA HIS A 46 16.72 14.68 -14.60
C HIS A 46 15.69 15.70 -14.09
N SER A 47 15.96 16.41 -12.99
CA SER A 47 15.02 17.36 -12.38
C SER A 47 15.35 18.84 -12.64
N TYR A 48 16.13 19.12 -13.68
CA TYR A 48 16.53 20.49 -14.05
C TYR A 48 15.33 21.41 -14.33
N VAL A 49 14.17 20.85 -14.70
CA VAL A 49 13.01 21.63 -15.17
C VAL A 49 12.23 22.29 -14.02
N THR A 50 12.10 21.67 -12.85
CA THR A 50 11.28 22.23 -11.76
C THR A 50 11.99 23.30 -10.93
N CYS A 51 13.33 23.25 -10.88
CA CYS A 51 14.10 24.25 -10.15
C CYS A 51 14.18 25.56 -10.94
N VAL A 52 14.43 25.52 -12.25
CA VAL A 52 14.77 26.70 -13.06
C VAL A 52 13.58 27.67 -13.22
N ASP A 53 12.34 27.20 -13.29
CA ASP A 53 11.17 28.07 -13.47
C ASP A 53 10.80 28.90 -12.21
N TRP A 54 11.35 28.56 -11.04
CA TRP A 54 11.13 29.32 -9.78
C TRP A 54 12.22 30.36 -9.47
N PHE A 55 13.29 30.40 -10.27
CA PHE A 55 14.55 31.04 -9.89
C PHE A 55 14.66 32.53 -10.17
N GLU A 56 13.59 33.23 -10.57
CA GLU A 56 13.74 34.68 -10.74
C GLU A 56 13.81 35.43 -9.39
N GLU A 57 13.15 35.01 -8.30
CA GLU A 57 13.19 35.78 -7.03
C GLU A 57 13.01 35.01 -5.68
N ARG A 58 12.84 33.67 -5.65
CA ARG A 58 12.55 32.93 -4.39
C ARG A 58 13.47 31.72 -4.13
N THR A 59 13.81 31.48 -2.86
CA THR A 59 14.54 30.27 -2.44
C THR A 59 13.60 29.05 -2.48
N CYS A 60 14.07 27.93 -3.03
CA CYS A 60 13.29 26.69 -3.17
C CYS A 60 12.69 26.23 -1.81
N PRO A 61 11.38 25.92 -1.73
CA PRO A 61 10.72 25.51 -0.48
C PRO A 61 11.34 24.27 0.18
N VAL A 62 11.81 23.31 -0.63
CA VAL A 62 12.53 22.12 -0.15
C VAL A 62 13.84 22.49 0.53
N CYS A 63 14.62 23.39 -0.07
CA CYS A 63 15.90 23.83 0.50
C CYS A 63 15.70 24.63 1.80
N LEU A 64 14.68 25.50 1.83
CA LEU A 64 14.32 26.25 3.04
C LEU A 64 13.90 25.31 4.18
N ALA A 65 13.05 24.32 3.88
CA ALA A 65 12.59 23.35 4.85
C ALA A 65 13.74 22.46 5.36
N ASP A 66 14.62 21.98 4.48
CA ASP A 66 15.77 21.18 4.90
C ASP A 66 16.74 22.00 5.76
N LEU A 67 17.01 23.26 5.39
CA LEU A 67 17.85 24.16 6.21
C LEU A 67 17.22 24.42 7.58
N ALA A 68 15.91 24.67 7.65
CA ALA A 68 15.21 24.87 8.91
C ALA A 68 15.39 23.65 9.84
N LEU A 69 15.17 22.45 9.31
CA LEU A 69 15.34 21.20 10.07
C LEU A 69 16.80 20.95 10.49
N ASP A 70 17.78 21.26 9.63
CA ASP A 70 19.21 21.10 9.94
C ASP A 70 19.67 22.07 11.04
N LEU A 71 19.02 23.23 11.16
CA LEU A 71 19.20 24.20 12.25
C LEU A 71 18.38 23.85 13.50
N GLY A 72 17.60 22.76 13.49
CA GLY A 72 16.72 22.37 14.61
C GLY A 72 15.49 23.26 14.77
N ALA A 73 15.09 23.99 13.73
CA ALA A 73 13.91 24.83 13.69
C ALA A 73 12.70 24.11 13.08
N GLU A 74 11.50 24.60 13.39
CA GLU A 74 10.27 24.14 12.72
C GLU A 74 10.20 24.70 11.29
N ILE A 75 9.62 23.92 10.38
CA ILE A 75 9.35 24.38 9.02
C ILE A 75 8.23 25.43 9.07
N PRO A 76 8.41 26.62 8.49
CA PRO A 76 7.34 27.62 8.40
C PRO A 76 6.07 27.06 7.74
N ALA A 77 4.89 27.45 8.25
CA ALA A 77 3.62 26.87 7.83
C ALA A 77 3.26 27.13 6.35
N ASP A 78 3.67 28.28 5.82
CA ASP A 78 3.57 28.64 4.41
C ASP A 78 4.45 27.75 3.53
N ILE A 79 5.71 27.51 3.95
CA ILE A 79 6.61 26.58 3.26
C ILE A 79 6.06 25.15 3.31
N LEU A 80 5.50 24.72 4.44
CA LEU A 80 4.87 23.41 4.55
C LEU A 80 3.66 23.27 3.59
N ALA A 81 2.86 24.32 3.44
CA ALA A 81 1.75 24.34 2.50
C ALA A 81 2.23 24.27 1.03
N GLU A 82 3.28 25.01 0.69
CA GLU A 82 3.92 24.94 -0.64
C GLU A 82 4.48 23.52 -0.89
N LEU A 83 5.11 22.89 0.10
CA LEU A 83 5.57 21.49 -0.01
C LEU A 83 4.42 20.51 -0.22
N ASP A 84 3.30 20.67 0.51
CA ASP A 84 2.12 19.81 0.34
C ASP A 84 1.50 19.97 -1.06
N GLU A 85 1.49 21.18 -1.62
CA GLU A 85 1.03 21.44 -2.99
C GLU A 85 1.97 20.77 -4.02
N MET A 86 3.28 20.97 -3.87
CA MET A 86 4.30 20.36 -4.74
C MET A 86 4.31 18.84 -4.67
N ALA A 87 4.04 18.27 -3.49
CA ALA A 87 4.06 16.84 -3.27
C ALA A 87 2.75 16.16 -3.64
N ALA A 88 1.65 16.90 -3.85
CA ALA A 88 0.32 16.32 -3.98
C ALA A 88 0.28 15.17 -5.02
N PRO A 89 -0.34 14.02 -4.70
CA PRO A 89 -1.15 13.75 -3.51
C PRO A 89 -0.35 13.20 -2.31
N TRP A 90 0.99 13.24 -2.36
CA TRP A 90 1.87 12.77 -1.31
C TRP A 90 2.03 13.81 -0.20
N PRO A 91 2.46 13.41 1.01
CA PRO A 91 2.76 14.37 2.07
C PRO A 91 3.94 15.27 1.66
N GLY A 92 3.85 16.58 1.87
CA GLY A 92 4.91 17.54 1.53
C GLY A 92 6.27 17.19 2.11
N ARG A 93 6.28 16.74 3.37
CA ARG A 93 7.49 16.24 4.05
C ARG A 93 8.20 15.08 3.31
N TRP A 94 7.53 14.38 2.40
CA TRP A 94 8.17 13.31 1.62
C TRP A 94 9.11 13.82 0.54
N LEU A 95 9.03 15.10 0.17
CA LEU A 95 10.04 15.77 -0.66
C LEU A 95 11.39 15.92 0.08
N LEU A 96 11.35 15.98 1.42
CA LEU A 96 12.51 16.23 2.26
C LEU A 96 13.34 14.95 2.45
N ARG A 97 14.65 15.11 2.61
CA ARG A 97 15.56 14.00 2.92
C ARG A 97 15.21 13.39 4.29
N PRO A 98 15.15 12.05 4.41
CA PRO A 98 15.03 11.38 5.70
C PRO A 98 16.22 11.69 6.60
N ARG A 99 15.96 11.97 7.88
CA ARG A 99 16.98 12.19 8.92
C ARG A 99 17.07 10.99 9.86
N GLU A 100 18.13 10.96 10.66
CA GLU A 100 18.28 9.93 11.68
C GLU A 100 17.09 9.94 12.65
N GLY A 101 16.50 8.77 12.89
CA GLY A 101 15.30 8.63 13.72
C GLY A 101 13.97 8.78 12.97
N ASP A 102 13.98 9.22 11.71
CA ASP A 102 12.77 9.24 10.89
C ASP A 102 12.23 7.83 10.63
N ARG A 103 10.91 7.76 10.48
CA ARG A 103 10.25 6.54 10.05
C ARG A 103 10.58 6.25 8.59
N GLU A 104 10.90 4.99 8.31
CA GLU A 104 11.06 4.50 6.95
C GLU A 104 9.78 4.69 6.14
N ARG A 105 9.89 5.16 4.89
CA ARG A 105 8.74 5.48 4.04
C ARG A 105 8.34 4.29 3.18
N VAL A 106 7.05 3.94 3.19
CA VAL A 106 6.50 2.82 2.41
C VAL A 106 5.26 3.28 1.67
N VAL A 107 5.11 2.83 0.42
CA VAL A 107 3.88 3.02 -0.34
C VAL A 107 3.14 1.70 -0.52
N GLY A 108 1.85 1.68 -0.20
CA GLY A 108 0.96 0.57 -0.46
C GLY A 108 0.09 0.86 -1.69
N VAL A 109 0.22 0.08 -2.75
CA VAL A 109 -0.59 0.20 -3.96
C VAL A 109 -1.67 -0.88 -3.93
N PHE A 110 -2.92 -0.50 -4.22
CA PHE A 110 -4.09 -1.36 -4.00
C PHE A 110 -4.23 -1.72 -2.51
N ALA A 111 -4.08 -0.73 -1.66
CA ALA A 111 -3.91 -0.91 -0.22
C ALA A 111 -5.18 -1.41 0.49
N GLY A 112 -6.34 -1.30 -0.17
CA GLY A 112 -7.62 -1.74 0.36
C GLY A 112 -7.89 -1.20 1.77
N PRO A 113 -8.60 -1.96 2.61
CA PRO A 113 -9.05 -1.50 3.91
C PRO A 113 -8.03 -1.71 5.04
N GLY A 114 -6.77 -2.09 4.78
CA GLY A 114 -5.72 -2.05 5.81
C GLY A 114 -4.97 -3.35 6.13
N GLY A 115 -5.11 -4.42 5.34
CA GLY A 115 -4.54 -5.73 5.69
C GLY A 115 -3.02 -5.76 5.83
N TRP A 116 -2.31 -5.10 4.92
CA TRP A 116 -0.86 -4.95 5.00
C TRP A 116 -0.44 -4.00 6.12
N ASP A 117 -1.20 -2.93 6.36
CA ASP A 117 -0.92 -1.93 7.40
C ASP A 117 -1.03 -2.54 8.80
N GLU A 118 -2.06 -3.36 9.05
CA GLU A 118 -2.18 -4.15 10.28
C GLU A 118 -1.02 -5.15 10.42
N GLY A 119 -0.54 -5.71 9.31
CA GLY A 119 0.66 -6.56 9.30
C GLY A 119 1.94 -5.79 9.69
N LEU A 120 2.14 -4.58 9.16
CA LEU A 120 3.25 -3.69 9.56
C LEU A 120 3.14 -3.29 11.03
N ALA A 121 1.94 -2.92 11.49
CA ALA A 121 1.65 -2.55 12.87
C ALA A 121 1.92 -3.71 13.83
N ALA A 122 1.54 -4.94 13.46
CA ALA A 122 1.82 -6.13 14.25
C ALA A 122 3.32 -6.35 14.47
N LEU A 123 4.17 -6.05 13.49
CA LEU A 123 5.64 -6.13 13.62
C LEU A 123 6.24 -5.04 14.53
N GLY A 124 5.43 -4.11 15.05
CA GLY A 124 5.90 -2.95 15.81
C GLY A 124 6.75 -1.99 14.96
N ALA A 125 6.75 -2.16 13.65
CA ALA A 125 7.57 -1.38 12.73
C ALA A 125 6.88 -0.04 12.47
N ARG A 126 7.55 1.06 12.84
CA ARG A 126 7.04 2.41 12.60
C ARG A 126 7.45 2.84 11.20
N TYR A 127 6.65 2.45 10.22
CA TYR A 127 6.71 3.00 8.88
C TYR A 127 5.89 4.28 8.79
N ASP A 128 6.33 5.24 7.98
CA ASP A 128 5.49 6.29 7.44
C ASP A 128 4.88 5.74 6.15
N ALA A 129 3.69 5.14 6.27
CA ALA A 129 3.04 4.43 5.18
C ALA A 129 1.91 5.28 4.55
N VAL A 130 1.87 5.32 3.22
CA VAL A 130 0.74 5.89 2.46
C VAL A 130 0.14 4.78 1.59
N GLY A 131 -1.14 4.48 1.79
CA GLY A 131 -1.87 3.54 0.93
C GLY A 131 -2.66 4.24 -0.17
N LEU A 132 -2.67 3.67 -1.36
CA LEU A 132 -3.45 4.10 -2.52
C LEU A 132 -4.53 3.07 -2.82
N ASP A 133 -5.76 3.52 -3.01
CA ASP A 133 -6.84 2.64 -3.48
C ASP A 133 -7.93 3.44 -4.20
N LEU A 134 -8.57 2.83 -5.19
CA LEU A 134 -9.69 3.42 -5.93
C LEU A 134 -10.99 3.38 -5.11
N SER A 135 -11.13 2.39 -4.23
CA SER A 135 -12.33 2.19 -3.43
C SER A 135 -12.39 3.16 -2.26
N GLY A 136 -13.20 4.21 -2.38
CA GLY A 136 -13.47 5.14 -1.27
C GLY A 136 -14.00 4.45 -0.02
N ASP A 137 -14.75 3.35 -0.18
CA ASP A 137 -15.27 2.53 0.92
C ASP A 137 -14.14 1.78 1.65
N ALA A 138 -13.15 1.26 0.92
CA ALA A 138 -11.99 0.58 1.51
C ALA A 138 -11.09 1.60 2.20
N CYS A 139 -10.79 2.72 1.53
CA CYS A 139 -10.00 3.80 2.12
C CYS A 139 -10.62 4.31 3.41
N ALA A 140 -11.92 4.60 3.43
CA ALA A 140 -12.60 5.08 4.63
C ALA A 140 -12.58 4.07 5.78
N THR A 141 -12.51 2.76 5.48
CA THR A 141 -12.34 1.73 6.51
C THR A 141 -10.94 1.79 7.12
N ALA A 142 -9.91 1.89 6.27
CA ALA A 142 -8.52 2.00 6.70
C ALA A 142 -8.25 3.31 7.47
N GLU A 143 -8.80 4.44 7.01
CA GLU A 143 -8.68 5.74 7.68
C GLU A 143 -9.28 5.73 9.08
N ARG A 144 -10.43 5.09 9.28
CA ARG A 144 -11.02 4.90 10.61
C ARG A 144 -10.16 4.03 11.52
N ALA A 145 -9.37 3.13 10.94
CA ALA A 145 -8.39 2.33 11.67
C ALA A 145 -7.06 3.06 11.90
N GLY A 146 -6.93 4.32 11.45
CA GLY A 146 -5.74 5.15 11.61
C GLY A 146 -4.73 5.03 10.47
N HIS A 147 -5.05 4.31 9.39
CA HIS A 147 -4.16 4.14 8.25
C HIS A 147 -4.35 5.25 7.24
N ARG A 148 -3.25 5.86 6.79
CA ARG A 148 -3.32 6.92 5.77
C ARG A 148 -3.71 6.34 4.42
N ARG A 149 -4.63 7.03 3.74
CA ARG A 149 -5.09 6.66 2.41
C ARG A 149 -5.18 7.87 1.48
N VAL A 150 -4.96 7.60 0.20
CA VAL A 150 -5.29 8.48 -0.91
C VAL A 150 -6.29 7.72 -1.78
N VAL A 151 -7.49 8.26 -1.93
CA VAL A 151 -8.52 7.70 -2.83
C VAL A 151 -8.19 8.13 -4.26
N ILE A 152 -7.67 7.23 -5.08
CA ILE A 152 -7.19 7.57 -6.42
C ILE A 152 -7.17 6.34 -7.35
N ASP A 153 -7.34 6.59 -8.64
CA ASP A 153 -6.93 5.63 -9.66
C ASP A 153 -5.40 5.65 -9.78
N ILE A 154 -4.77 4.60 -9.28
CA ILE A 154 -3.31 4.45 -9.26
C ILE A 154 -2.67 4.53 -10.65
N THR A 155 -3.44 4.27 -11.72
CA THR A 155 -2.93 4.34 -13.11
C THR A 155 -2.72 5.77 -13.59
N LEU A 156 -3.27 6.76 -12.88
CA LEU A 156 -3.06 8.19 -13.11
C LEU A 156 -1.80 8.74 -12.43
N LEU A 157 -1.18 7.95 -11.56
CA LEU A 157 0.01 8.38 -10.83
C LEU A 157 1.29 7.98 -11.56
N ASP A 158 2.25 8.89 -11.51
CA ASP A 158 3.62 8.65 -11.93
C ASP A 158 4.44 8.07 -10.76
N PRO A 159 4.93 6.82 -10.86
CA PRO A 159 5.81 6.26 -9.84
C PRO A 159 7.20 6.94 -9.77
N GLU A 160 7.54 7.80 -10.73
CA GLU A 160 8.76 8.63 -10.73
C GLU A 160 8.53 10.02 -10.09
N HIS A 161 7.41 10.24 -9.39
CA HIS A 161 7.12 11.51 -8.73
C HIS A 161 8.20 11.86 -7.67
N PRO A 162 8.73 13.10 -7.61
CA PRO A 162 9.86 13.46 -6.72
C PRO A 162 9.65 13.16 -5.23
N ALA A 163 8.42 13.27 -4.72
CA ALA A 163 8.09 12.91 -3.33
C ALA A 163 8.32 11.43 -2.99
N LEU A 164 8.47 10.55 -4.00
CA LEU A 164 8.69 9.12 -3.83
C LEU A 164 10.17 8.73 -3.79
N ARG A 165 11.09 9.70 -3.98
CA ARG A 165 12.53 9.47 -4.01
C ARG A 165 13.08 8.65 -2.84
N TRP A 166 12.48 8.81 -1.67
CA TRP A 166 12.97 8.25 -0.41
C TRP A 166 12.17 7.05 0.08
N ILE A 167 11.36 6.45 -0.79
CA ILE A 167 10.60 5.23 -0.48
C ILE A 167 11.57 4.06 -0.35
N VAL A 168 11.53 3.37 0.80
CA VAL A 168 12.37 2.19 1.04
C VAL A 168 11.69 0.89 0.64
N GLY A 169 10.37 0.89 0.50
CA GLY A 169 9.63 -0.29 0.13
C GLY A 169 8.27 -0.01 -0.47
N VAL A 170 7.84 -0.90 -1.35
CA VAL A 170 6.52 -0.88 -1.97
C VAL A 170 5.79 -2.19 -1.73
N ILE A 171 4.50 -2.08 -1.40
CA ILE A 171 3.60 -3.21 -1.17
C ILE A 171 2.51 -3.15 -2.23
N LEU A 172 2.25 -4.26 -2.94
CA LEU A 172 1.23 -4.30 -4.01
C LEU A 172 0.26 -5.47 -3.85
N SER A 173 -1.04 -5.20 -3.87
CA SER A 173 -2.09 -6.23 -3.88
C SER A 173 -3.10 -6.01 -5.01
N PRO A 174 -2.67 -6.13 -6.30
CA PRO A 174 -3.54 -5.86 -7.44
C PRO A 174 -4.81 -6.73 -7.43
N PRO A 175 -5.90 -6.32 -8.11
CA PRO A 175 -7.17 -7.03 -8.05
C PRO A 175 -7.07 -8.48 -8.56
N CYS A 176 -7.59 -9.41 -7.76
CA CYS A 176 -7.58 -10.85 -8.03
C CYS A 176 -8.73 -11.48 -8.85
N PRO A 177 -9.91 -10.85 -9.10
CA PRO A 177 -11.05 -11.52 -9.75
C PRO A 177 -10.79 -12.11 -11.14
N ALA A 178 -9.84 -11.52 -11.89
CA ALA A 178 -9.45 -12.04 -13.21
C ALA A 178 -8.69 -13.38 -13.12
N TRP A 179 -8.17 -13.73 -11.93
CA TRP A 179 -7.28 -14.86 -11.69
C TRP A 179 -7.88 -15.90 -10.74
N SER A 180 -8.75 -15.47 -9.82
CA SER A 180 -9.35 -16.31 -8.77
C SER A 180 -10.37 -17.32 -9.31
N THR A 181 -10.47 -18.49 -8.67
CA THR A 181 -11.50 -19.50 -8.94
C THR A 181 -12.92 -19.00 -8.67
N ALA A 182 -13.08 -18.02 -7.79
CA ALA A 182 -14.37 -17.40 -7.48
C ALA A 182 -14.79 -16.32 -8.50
N GLY A 183 -13.87 -15.88 -9.35
CA GLY A 183 -14.07 -14.84 -10.35
C GLY A 183 -14.35 -15.38 -11.76
N LYS A 184 -14.41 -14.47 -12.74
CA LYS A 184 -14.69 -14.81 -14.16
C LYS A 184 -13.51 -15.44 -14.89
N ARG A 185 -12.32 -15.46 -14.27
CA ARG A 185 -11.08 -16.07 -14.81
C ARG A 185 -10.67 -15.51 -16.19
N ALA A 186 -11.11 -14.29 -16.52
CA ALA A 186 -10.86 -13.66 -17.80
C ALA A 186 -9.36 -13.37 -18.06
N GLY A 187 -8.55 -13.27 -17.00
CA GLY A 187 -7.10 -13.12 -17.11
C GLY A 187 -6.39 -14.38 -17.63
N LEU A 188 -7.04 -15.55 -17.55
CA LEU A 188 -6.45 -16.83 -17.97
C LEU A 188 -6.61 -17.13 -19.47
N THR A 189 -7.17 -16.20 -20.24
CA THR A 189 -7.23 -16.37 -21.70
C THR A 189 -5.82 -16.22 -22.29
N ALA A 190 -5.52 -16.98 -23.35
CA ALA A 190 -4.23 -16.88 -24.05
C ALA A 190 -3.93 -15.44 -24.49
N ARG A 191 -4.96 -14.68 -24.88
CA ARG A 191 -4.82 -13.26 -25.25
C ARG A 191 -4.42 -12.39 -24.05
N SER A 192 -5.10 -12.53 -22.91
CA SER A 192 -4.74 -11.78 -21.69
C SER A 192 -3.32 -12.05 -21.25
N LEU A 193 -2.89 -13.32 -21.24
CA LEU A 193 -1.52 -13.70 -20.87
C LEU A 193 -0.49 -13.11 -21.84
N GLN A 194 -0.73 -13.20 -23.15
CA GLN A 194 0.16 -12.61 -24.15
C GLN A 194 0.31 -11.10 -23.97
N VAL A 195 -0.80 -10.37 -23.77
CA VAL A 195 -0.77 -8.92 -23.58
C VAL A 195 -0.09 -8.57 -22.26
N LEU A 196 -0.35 -9.29 -21.18
CA LEU A 196 0.24 -9.01 -19.87
C LEU A 196 1.76 -9.24 -19.89
N THR A 197 2.23 -10.36 -20.44
CA THR A 197 3.67 -10.62 -20.58
C THR A 197 4.35 -9.57 -21.47
N ALA A 198 3.69 -9.10 -22.53
CA ALA A 198 4.19 -8.01 -23.35
C ALA A 198 4.24 -6.68 -22.58
N MET A 199 3.22 -6.38 -21.78
CA MET A 199 3.15 -5.19 -20.92
C MET A 199 4.27 -5.21 -19.86
N LEU A 200 4.49 -6.34 -19.19
CA LEU A 200 5.57 -6.51 -18.20
C LEU A 200 6.95 -6.26 -18.84
N ARG A 201 7.19 -6.82 -20.03
CA ARG A 201 8.41 -6.54 -20.80
C ARG A 201 8.53 -5.07 -21.20
N ALA A 202 7.43 -4.44 -21.59
CA ALA A 202 7.41 -3.03 -21.95
C ALA A 202 7.73 -2.13 -20.75
N ALA A 203 7.21 -2.44 -19.55
CA ALA A 203 7.55 -1.75 -18.31
C ALA A 203 9.06 -1.80 -18.02
N GLY A 204 9.66 -2.98 -18.18
CA GLY A 204 11.10 -3.13 -18.07
C GLY A 204 11.87 -2.32 -19.13
N LYS A 205 11.36 -2.14 -20.35
CA LYS A 205 12.05 -1.36 -21.39
C LYS A 205 11.88 0.15 -21.18
N ALA A 206 10.69 0.57 -20.76
CA ALA A 206 10.35 1.95 -20.46
C ALA A 206 11.25 2.53 -19.35
N SER A 207 11.55 1.73 -18.32
CA SER A 207 12.48 2.10 -17.25
C SER A 207 13.96 1.90 -17.59
N GLY A 208 14.30 1.44 -18.79
CA GLY A 208 15.69 1.06 -19.09
C GLY A 208 16.18 -0.01 -18.12
N ARG A 209 15.33 -1.00 -17.81
CA ARG A 209 15.56 -2.05 -16.81
C ARG A 209 15.93 -1.45 -15.44
N GLY A 210 15.14 -0.50 -14.95
CA GLY A 210 15.44 0.19 -13.68
C GLY A 210 16.79 0.91 -13.68
N GLY A 211 17.18 1.51 -14.82
CA GLY A 211 18.45 2.23 -14.99
C GLY A 211 19.67 1.41 -15.43
N TRP A 212 19.52 0.09 -15.65
CA TRP A 212 20.61 -0.80 -16.10
C TRP A 212 20.81 -0.86 -17.62
N ALA A 213 19.92 -0.24 -18.38
CA ALA A 213 19.93 -0.16 -19.83
C ALA A 213 19.34 1.18 -20.30
N GLU A 214 19.48 1.47 -21.59
CA GLU A 214 18.84 2.64 -22.19
C GLU A 214 17.30 2.50 -22.17
N ARG A 215 16.61 3.59 -21.83
CA ARG A 215 15.15 3.65 -21.84
C ARG A 215 14.64 3.58 -23.27
N SER A 216 13.55 2.85 -23.51
CA SER A 216 12.97 2.75 -24.85
C SER A 216 12.22 4.01 -25.32
N GLY A 217 12.13 5.05 -24.49
CA GLY A 217 11.33 6.26 -24.75
C GLY A 217 9.82 6.10 -24.55
N ALA A 218 9.33 4.90 -24.20
CA ALA A 218 7.92 4.67 -23.88
C ALA A 218 7.60 5.20 -22.49
N THR A 219 6.44 5.85 -22.33
CA THR A 219 5.96 6.35 -21.04
C THR A 219 5.22 5.26 -20.25
N TRP A 220 5.00 5.47 -18.95
CA TRP A 220 4.14 4.58 -18.15
C TRP A 220 2.72 4.52 -18.68
N ALA A 221 2.20 5.63 -19.23
CA ALA A 221 0.90 5.68 -19.88
C ALA A 221 0.84 4.78 -21.12
N ASP A 222 1.89 4.76 -21.95
CA ASP A 222 1.97 3.86 -23.12
C ASP A 222 1.95 2.38 -22.70
N VAL A 223 2.69 2.04 -21.63
CA VAL A 223 2.70 0.68 -21.08
C VAL A 223 1.31 0.29 -20.55
N ARG A 224 0.65 1.18 -19.81
CA ARG A 224 -0.72 0.98 -19.28
C ARG A 224 -1.74 0.82 -20.39
N ALA A 225 -1.63 1.59 -21.47
CA ALA A 225 -2.54 1.53 -22.62
C ALA A 225 -2.58 0.15 -23.29
N MET A 226 -1.51 -0.66 -23.16
CA MET A 226 -1.49 -2.04 -23.68
C MET A 226 -2.60 -2.91 -23.10
N ALA A 227 -3.05 -2.65 -21.86
CA ALA A 227 -4.12 -3.41 -21.20
C ALA A 227 -5.45 -3.36 -21.95
N ALA A 228 -5.70 -2.32 -22.76
CA ALA A 228 -6.91 -2.20 -23.60
C ALA A 228 -7.05 -3.34 -24.62
N ALA A 229 -5.95 -4.03 -24.96
CA ALA A 229 -5.95 -5.19 -25.84
C ALA A 229 -6.38 -6.51 -25.16
N MET A 230 -6.64 -6.49 -23.85
CA MET A 230 -7.14 -7.62 -23.09
C MET A 230 -8.68 -7.70 -23.14
N PRO A 231 -9.28 -8.91 -23.17
CA PRO A 231 -10.72 -9.07 -22.97
C PRO A 231 -11.25 -8.49 -21.66
N ASN A 232 -10.42 -8.46 -20.61
CA ASN A 232 -10.67 -7.74 -19.38
C ASN A 232 -9.44 -6.88 -19.01
N PRO A 233 -9.45 -5.57 -19.28
CA PRO A 233 -8.33 -4.68 -18.99
C PRO A 233 -7.90 -4.64 -17.52
N GLU A 234 -8.81 -4.90 -16.56
CA GLU A 234 -8.47 -4.94 -15.13
C GLU A 234 -7.43 -6.03 -14.80
N ALA A 235 -7.35 -7.09 -15.61
CA ALA A 235 -6.30 -8.10 -15.46
C ALA A 235 -4.90 -7.48 -15.69
N GLY A 236 -4.80 -6.43 -16.50
CA GLY A 236 -3.57 -5.68 -16.74
C GLY A 236 -3.01 -4.96 -15.52
N LEU A 237 -3.81 -4.76 -14.46
CA LEU A 237 -3.35 -4.11 -13.22
C LEU A 237 -2.28 -4.91 -12.47
N VAL A 238 -2.07 -6.19 -12.80
CA VAL A 238 -0.89 -6.94 -12.33
C VAL A 238 0.41 -6.32 -12.87
N GLY A 239 0.38 -5.67 -14.04
CA GLY A 239 1.52 -4.95 -14.61
C GLY A 239 2.03 -3.79 -13.76
N GLU A 240 1.18 -3.24 -12.88
CA GLU A 240 1.55 -2.16 -11.96
C GLU A 240 2.64 -2.60 -10.97
N VAL A 241 2.79 -3.90 -10.73
CA VAL A 241 3.90 -4.46 -9.92
C VAL A 241 5.25 -4.04 -10.48
N LEU A 242 5.46 -4.14 -11.79
CA LEU A 242 6.71 -3.70 -12.41
C LEU A 242 6.76 -2.20 -12.62
N ILE A 243 5.64 -1.55 -12.95
CA ILE A 243 5.61 -0.09 -13.16
C ILE A 243 6.04 0.62 -11.88
N TRP A 244 5.45 0.27 -10.73
CA TRP A 244 5.83 0.88 -9.45
C TRP A 244 7.21 0.46 -8.97
N ALA A 245 7.55 -0.83 -9.03
CA ALA A 245 8.88 -1.29 -8.57
C ALA A 245 10.01 -0.63 -9.36
N LEU A 246 9.89 -0.57 -10.69
CA LEU A 246 10.93 -0.01 -11.56
C LEU A 246 10.89 1.53 -11.58
N GLY A 247 9.71 2.13 -11.52
CA GLY A 247 9.56 3.59 -11.40
C GLY A 247 10.21 4.13 -10.14
N LEU A 248 9.93 3.51 -8.99
CA LEU A 248 10.56 3.88 -7.72
C LEU A 248 12.08 3.65 -7.73
N GLN A 249 12.54 2.57 -8.36
CA GLN A 249 13.98 2.26 -8.50
C GLN A 249 14.74 3.35 -9.27
N LEU A 250 14.10 4.07 -10.20
CA LEU A 250 14.75 5.14 -10.97
C LEU A 250 15.17 6.34 -10.13
N HIS A 251 14.65 6.48 -8.90
CA HIS A 251 15.11 7.50 -7.96
C HIS A 251 16.46 7.18 -7.30
N GLY A 252 16.99 5.97 -7.49
CA GLY A 252 18.27 5.52 -6.95
C GLY A 252 18.12 4.41 -5.90
N GLU A 253 19.07 4.35 -4.98
CA GLU A 253 19.25 3.21 -4.06
C GLU A 253 18.34 3.24 -2.82
N ALA A 254 17.42 4.19 -2.72
CA ALA A 254 16.52 4.30 -1.57
C ALA A 254 15.59 3.09 -1.46
N LEU A 255 15.06 2.61 -2.59
CA LEU A 255 14.19 1.44 -2.64
C LEU A 255 14.99 0.19 -2.31
N ARG A 256 14.53 -0.57 -1.31
CA ARG A 256 15.22 -1.77 -0.83
C ARG A 256 14.46 -3.05 -1.12
N TRP A 257 13.13 -3.00 -1.09
CA TRP A 257 12.31 -4.20 -1.17
C TRP A 257 10.94 -3.97 -1.83
N VAL A 258 10.40 -5.06 -2.40
CA VAL A 258 9.04 -5.16 -2.94
C VAL A 258 8.35 -6.34 -2.26
N ALA A 259 7.13 -6.11 -1.79
CA ALA A 259 6.21 -7.16 -1.37
C ALA A 259 4.95 -7.14 -2.24
N MET A 260 4.43 -8.30 -2.60
CA MET A 260 3.16 -8.40 -3.31
C MET A 260 2.33 -9.59 -2.83
N GLU A 261 1.01 -9.46 -2.88
CA GLU A 261 0.05 -10.56 -2.73
C GLU A 261 -0.81 -10.72 -3.98
N GLN A 262 -1.15 -11.97 -4.30
CA GLN A 262 -2.12 -12.29 -5.32
C GLN A 262 -2.80 -13.65 -5.10
N SER A 263 -3.88 -13.90 -5.85
CA SER A 263 -4.51 -15.23 -5.98
C SER A 263 -3.47 -16.32 -6.21
N ALA A 264 -3.60 -17.43 -5.48
CA ALA A 264 -2.76 -18.62 -5.68
C ALA A 264 -2.87 -19.24 -7.09
N ASN A 265 -3.86 -18.83 -7.88
CA ASN A 265 -4.01 -19.23 -9.29
C ASN A 265 -3.33 -18.26 -10.27
N LEU A 266 -2.49 -17.33 -9.81
CA LEU A 266 -1.68 -16.49 -10.71
C LEU A 266 -0.77 -17.41 -11.54
N PRO A 267 -0.85 -17.40 -12.88
CA PRO A 267 -0.09 -18.32 -13.72
C PRO A 267 1.42 -18.21 -13.53
N GLU A 268 2.12 -19.34 -13.62
CA GLU A 268 3.59 -19.38 -13.52
C GLU A 268 4.25 -18.45 -14.56
N ASP A 269 3.80 -18.47 -15.82
CA ASP A 269 4.34 -17.60 -16.87
C ASP A 269 4.31 -16.10 -16.51
N VAL A 270 3.29 -15.66 -15.76
CA VAL A 270 3.18 -14.27 -15.29
C VAL A 270 4.18 -14.02 -14.15
N ARG A 271 4.33 -14.98 -13.23
CA ARG A 271 5.30 -14.92 -12.12
C ARG A 271 6.73 -14.91 -12.63
N GLU A 272 7.06 -15.78 -13.57
CA GLU A 272 8.34 -15.81 -14.26
C GLU A 272 8.62 -14.52 -15.02
N ALA A 273 7.63 -13.96 -15.72
CA ALA A 273 7.79 -12.69 -16.42
C ALA A 273 8.11 -11.52 -15.48
N VAL A 274 7.40 -11.41 -14.35
CA VAL A 274 7.72 -10.41 -13.31
C VAL A 274 9.15 -10.63 -12.81
N SER A 275 9.50 -11.88 -12.48
CA SER A 275 10.82 -12.17 -11.93
C SER A 275 11.97 -11.93 -12.89
N PHE A 276 11.76 -12.27 -14.15
CA PHE A 276 12.73 -12.07 -15.22
C PHE A 276 13.02 -10.59 -15.43
N GLU A 277 12.00 -9.74 -15.47
CA GLU A 277 12.18 -8.30 -15.68
C GLU A 277 12.86 -7.62 -14.48
N LEU A 278 12.56 -8.02 -13.24
CA LEU A 278 13.29 -7.54 -12.06
C LEU A 278 14.75 -8.05 -12.01
N ALA A 279 15.01 -9.28 -12.47
CA ALA A 279 16.38 -9.80 -12.55
C ALA A 279 17.21 -9.00 -13.56
N LEU A 280 16.63 -8.63 -14.70
CA LEU A 280 17.28 -7.74 -15.67
C LEU A 280 17.49 -6.33 -15.12
N ALA A 281 16.69 -5.91 -14.14
CA ALA A 281 16.83 -4.64 -13.43
C ALA A 281 17.73 -4.72 -12.19
N GLY A 282 18.55 -5.77 -12.06
CA GLY A 282 19.57 -5.88 -11.02
C GLY A 282 19.05 -6.28 -9.63
N TRP A 283 17.80 -6.74 -9.49
CA TRP A 283 17.27 -7.21 -8.21
C TRP A 283 17.95 -8.52 -7.78
N SER A 284 18.70 -8.43 -6.67
CA SER A 284 19.60 -9.49 -6.19
C SER A 284 18.93 -10.81 -5.80
N GLN A 285 17.78 -10.76 -5.14
CA GLN A 285 17.02 -11.96 -4.76
C GLN A 285 15.52 -11.71 -4.85
N GLN A 286 14.84 -12.77 -5.28
CA GLN A 286 13.40 -12.81 -5.45
C GLN A 286 12.86 -14.15 -4.96
N GLN A 287 11.64 -14.16 -4.44
CA GLN A 287 10.99 -15.37 -3.97
C GLN A 287 9.48 -15.28 -4.16
N TRP A 288 8.93 -16.31 -4.82
CA TRP A 288 7.51 -16.60 -4.80
C TRP A 288 7.23 -17.65 -3.73
N VAL A 289 6.21 -17.43 -2.91
CA VAL A 289 5.79 -18.39 -1.89
C VAL A 289 4.28 -18.41 -1.80
N GLU A 290 3.71 -19.60 -1.63
CA GLU A 290 2.28 -19.74 -1.39
C GLU A 290 2.04 -20.05 0.07
N LEU A 291 1.13 -19.29 0.69
CA LEU A 291 0.84 -19.36 2.12
C LEU A 291 -0.66 -19.51 2.33
N ASP A 292 -1.06 -20.40 3.24
CA ASP A 292 -2.42 -20.48 3.76
C ASP A 292 -2.47 -19.85 5.16
N ALA A 293 -3.35 -18.87 5.36
CA ALA A 293 -3.51 -18.18 6.64
C ALA A 293 -3.78 -19.13 7.82
N ALA A 294 -4.43 -20.28 7.59
CA ALA A 294 -4.68 -21.28 8.62
C ALA A 294 -3.38 -21.87 9.20
N ASP A 295 -2.33 -22.00 8.39
CA ASP A 295 -1.00 -22.48 8.85
C ASP A 295 -0.31 -21.48 9.79
N TYR A 296 -0.82 -20.25 9.85
CA TYR A 296 -0.35 -19.15 10.70
C TYR A 296 -1.34 -18.84 11.82
N GLY A 297 -2.23 -19.78 12.18
CA GLY A 297 -3.12 -19.67 13.34
C GLY A 297 -4.40 -18.87 13.10
N VAL A 298 -4.74 -18.56 11.84
CA VAL A 298 -5.99 -17.85 11.49
C VAL A 298 -7.14 -18.84 11.37
N ALA A 299 -8.32 -18.44 11.83
CA ALA A 299 -9.50 -19.30 11.92
C ALA A 299 -10.11 -19.74 10.56
N THR A 300 -9.59 -19.23 9.44
CA THR A 300 -10.07 -19.60 8.10
C THR A 300 -8.92 -19.78 7.12
N HIS A 301 -9.13 -20.71 6.18
CA HIS A 301 -8.22 -20.90 5.06
C HIS A 301 -8.21 -19.66 4.16
N ARG A 302 -7.03 -19.17 3.81
CA ARG A 302 -6.84 -18.12 2.79
C ARG A 302 -5.51 -18.33 2.09
N ARG A 303 -5.51 -19.27 1.15
CA ARG A 303 -4.37 -19.56 0.29
C ARG A 303 -4.15 -18.46 -0.74
N ARG A 304 -2.95 -17.86 -0.73
CA ARG A 304 -2.50 -16.80 -1.65
C ARG A 304 -1.04 -16.99 -2.01
N VAL A 305 -0.66 -16.45 -3.16
CA VAL A 305 0.75 -16.35 -3.56
C VAL A 305 1.28 -14.99 -3.16
N PHE A 306 2.47 -14.98 -2.59
CA PHE A 306 3.20 -13.81 -2.19
C PHE A 306 4.51 -13.74 -2.96
N PHE A 307 4.90 -12.52 -3.31
CA PHE A 307 6.18 -12.21 -3.94
C PHE A 307 6.97 -11.30 -3.03
N MET A 308 8.25 -11.63 -2.85
CA MET A 308 9.22 -10.89 -2.08
C MET A 308 10.44 -10.67 -2.95
N ALA A 309 10.92 -9.43 -3.04
CA ALA A 309 12.17 -9.12 -3.73
C ALA A 309 12.97 -8.08 -2.97
N VAL A 310 14.29 -8.18 -3.05
CA VAL A 310 15.24 -7.20 -2.48
C VAL A 310 16.22 -6.72 -3.54
N CYS A 311 16.48 -5.41 -3.56
CA CYS A 311 17.42 -4.81 -4.49
C CYS A 311 18.84 -5.36 -4.25
N HIS A 312 19.23 -5.49 -2.97
CA HIS A 312 20.57 -5.89 -2.57
C HIS A 312 20.59 -7.05 -1.59
N GLY A 313 21.55 -7.95 -1.76
CA GLY A 313 21.81 -9.06 -0.85
C GLY A 313 20.81 -10.21 -0.97
N ARG A 314 20.32 -10.66 0.18
CA ARG A 314 19.40 -11.80 0.29
C ARG A 314 18.19 -11.43 1.14
N ILE A 315 17.06 -12.07 0.87
CA ILE A 315 15.89 -12.00 1.76
C ILE A 315 16.34 -12.49 3.15
N PRO A 316 16.30 -11.64 4.20
CA PRO A 316 17.00 -11.94 5.44
C PRO A 316 16.36 -13.05 6.28
N GLY A 317 15.03 -13.16 6.22
CA GLY A 317 14.26 -14.09 7.04
C GLY A 317 13.59 -15.22 6.26
N SER A 318 12.90 -16.07 6.99
CA SER A 318 12.06 -17.15 6.46
C SER A 318 10.60 -16.87 6.79
N VAL A 319 9.70 -17.13 5.83
CA VAL A 319 8.25 -17.13 6.09
C VAL A 319 7.79 -18.40 6.79
N ARG A 320 8.61 -19.45 6.81
CA ARG A 320 8.26 -20.71 7.49
C ARG A 320 8.40 -20.51 9.00
N PRO A 321 7.38 -20.86 9.79
CA PRO A 321 7.50 -20.76 11.23
C PRO A 321 8.49 -21.79 11.76
N ASN A 322 9.28 -21.39 12.75
CA ASN A 322 10.17 -22.32 13.47
C ASN A 322 9.38 -23.27 14.38
N MET A 323 8.18 -22.84 14.83
CA MET A 323 7.24 -23.64 15.62
C MET A 323 5.84 -23.50 15.04
N PRO A 324 5.09 -24.61 14.88
CA PRO A 324 3.74 -24.55 14.32
C PRO A 324 2.83 -23.66 15.18
N PHE A 325 1.91 -22.97 14.52
CA PHE A 325 0.82 -22.29 15.21
C PHE A 325 -0.20 -23.30 15.71
N ALA A 326 -0.86 -22.98 16.83
CA ALA A 326 -2.01 -23.75 17.27
C ALA A 326 -3.13 -23.63 16.23
N GLU A 327 -3.81 -24.75 15.93
CA GLU A 327 -4.97 -24.72 15.05
C GLU A 327 -6.08 -23.89 15.69
N GLN A 328 -6.58 -22.91 14.94
CA GLN A 328 -7.71 -22.09 15.35
C GLN A 328 -8.97 -22.55 14.61
N THR A 329 -9.94 -23.08 15.34
CA THR A 329 -11.23 -23.47 14.74
C THR A 329 -12.13 -22.25 14.57
N LEU A 330 -13.04 -22.29 13.60
CA LEU A 330 -14.05 -21.25 13.41
C LEU A 330 -14.94 -21.12 14.65
N ALA A 331 -15.34 -22.24 15.26
CA ALA A 331 -16.17 -22.25 16.46
C ALA A 331 -15.45 -21.57 17.63
N ALA A 332 -14.20 -21.94 17.90
CA ALA A 332 -13.43 -21.33 18.98
C ALA A 332 -13.17 -19.84 18.74
N ALA A 333 -12.92 -19.43 17.50
CA ALA A 333 -12.70 -18.01 17.16
C ALA A 333 -13.92 -17.13 17.45
N LEU A 334 -15.12 -17.69 17.28
CA LEU A 334 -16.39 -17.00 17.49
C LEU A 334 -17.04 -17.28 18.85
N GLY A 335 -16.40 -18.09 19.71
CA GLY A 335 -17.00 -18.54 20.97
C GLY A 335 -18.25 -19.41 20.80
N TRP A 336 -18.36 -20.15 19.69
CA TRP A 336 -19.45 -21.10 19.46
C TRP A 336 -19.17 -22.44 20.13
N ALA A 337 -20.24 -23.18 20.42
CA ALA A 337 -20.12 -24.55 20.93
C ALA A 337 -19.51 -25.49 19.89
N ALA A 338 -18.86 -26.57 20.36
CA ALA A 338 -18.37 -27.62 19.49
C ALA A 338 -19.52 -28.37 18.79
N GLY A 339 -19.27 -28.88 17.59
CA GLY A 339 -20.25 -29.57 16.75
C GLY A 339 -21.06 -28.65 15.83
N GLU A 340 -20.84 -27.34 15.91
CA GLU A 340 -21.54 -26.37 15.09
C GLU A 340 -21.19 -26.49 13.61
N ARG A 341 -22.16 -26.14 12.75
CA ARG A 341 -22.01 -26.25 11.29
C ARG A 341 -22.42 -24.97 10.60
N VAL A 342 -21.67 -24.59 9.56
CA VAL A 342 -21.94 -23.38 8.78
C VAL A 342 -22.47 -23.76 7.42
N ASN A 343 -23.68 -23.31 7.09
CA ASN A 343 -24.26 -23.40 5.77
C ASN A 343 -23.93 -22.14 4.95
N THR A 344 -23.39 -22.34 3.75
CA THR A 344 -22.85 -21.28 2.89
C THR A 344 -23.77 -20.85 1.75
N ARG A 345 -24.79 -21.67 1.41
CA ARG A 345 -25.57 -21.53 0.17
C ARG A 345 -27.04 -21.94 0.30
N GLY A 346 -27.57 -21.99 1.52
CA GLY A 346 -28.97 -22.34 1.81
C GLY A 346 -29.29 -23.82 1.57
N VAL A 347 -30.59 -24.12 1.56
CA VAL A 347 -31.12 -25.45 1.26
C VAL A 347 -31.15 -25.64 -0.26
N ARG A 348 -30.35 -26.58 -0.81
CA ARG A 348 -30.51 -27.01 -2.20
C ARG A 348 -31.56 -28.11 -2.29
N GLY A 349 -32.29 -28.11 -3.41
CA GLY A 349 -33.20 -29.21 -3.76
C GLY A 349 -32.46 -30.55 -3.88
N VAL A 350 -33.23 -31.64 -3.80
CA VAL A 350 -32.72 -32.99 -4.00
C VAL A 350 -32.39 -33.25 -5.48
N ASP A 351 -31.45 -34.15 -5.73
CA ASP A 351 -31.20 -34.70 -7.05
C ASP A 351 -32.32 -35.68 -7.44
N ALA A 352 -32.27 -36.18 -8.67
CA ALA A 352 -33.25 -37.13 -9.17
C ALA A 352 -33.33 -38.44 -8.35
N ASN A 353 -32.37 -38.68 -7.46
CA ASN A 353 -32.29 -39.86 -6.59
C ASN A 353 -32.68 -39.55 -5.14
N GLY A 354 -33.27 -38.38 -4.86
CA GLY A 354 -33.68 -37.96 -3.51
C GLY A 354 -32.51 -37.61 -2.59
N ARG A 355 -31.27 -37.55 -3.10
CA ARG A 355 -30.12 -37.11 -2.31
C ARG A 355 -30.04 -35.60 -2.37
N PRO A 356 -29.74 -34.89 -1.27
CA PRO A 356 -29.42 -33.48 -1.35
C PRO A 356 -28.33 -33.27 -2.42
N LYS A 357 -28.57 -32.38 -3.40
CA LYS A 357 -27.51 -31.99 -4.35
C LYS A 357 -26.38 -31.38 -3.49
N GLY A 358 -25.33 -32.16 -3.25
CA GLY A 358 -24.44 -32.00 -2.08
C GLY A 358 -23.73 -30.64 -1.91
N GLY A 359 -23.04 -30.51 -0.77
CA GLY A 359 -21.91 -29.59 -0.56
C GLY A 359 -22.23 -28.11 -0.28
N ASN A 360 -22.99 -27.80 0.78
CA ASN A 360 -23.22 -26.42 1.24
C ASN A 360 -22.79 -26.15 2.68
N THR A 361 -22.43 -27.19 3.44
CA THR A 361 -22.19 -27.06 4.88
C THR A 361 -20.82 -27.63 5.26
N PHE A 362 -20.10 -26.94 6.14
CA PHE A 362 -18.87 -27.42 6.75
C PHE A 362 -18.93 -27.34 8.28
N SER A 363 -18.17 -28.19 8.97
CA SER A 363 -18.05 -28.15 10.44
C SER A 363 -17.23 -26.93 10.86
N ALA A 364 -17.68 -26.25 11.92
CA ALA A 364 -16.99 -25.14 12.56
C ALA A 364 -15.87 -25.60 13.52
N ASP A 365 -15.71 -26.91 13.75
CA ASP A 365 -14.69 -27.50 14.65
C ASP A 365 -13.30 -27.60 14.01
N LYS A 366 -13.07 -26.84 12.94
CA LYS A 366 -11.81 -26.72 12.21
C LYS A 366 -11.70 -25.32 11.61
N ALA A 367 -10.57 -25.01 11.00
CA ALA A 367 -10.45 -23.79 10.20
C ALA A 367 -11.58 -23.73 9.14
N GLY A 368 -12.24 -22.57 9.08
CA GLY A 368 -13.34 -22.33 8.16
C GLY A 368 -12.86 -22.14 6.72
N TRP A 369 -13.79 -22.16 5.76
CA TRP A 369 -13.47 -21.86 4.37
C TRP A 369 -13.08 -20.39 4.16
N CYS A 370 -12.34 -20.11 3.08
CA CYS A 370 -11.98 -18.74 2.69
C CYS A 370 -13.22 -17.85 2.55
N LEU A 371 -13.21 -16.75 3.31
CA LEU A 371 -14.25 -15.73 3.20
C LEU A 371 -14.09 -14.97 1.88
N THR A 372 -15.23 -14.71 1.26
CA THR A 372 -15.41 -13.83 0.10
C THR A 372 -16.59 -12.91 0.41
N GLY A 373 -16.92 -11.94 -0.45
CA GLY A 373 -18.15 -11.14 -0.31
C GLY A 373 -19.45 -11.97 -0.21
N LYS A 374 -19.42 -13.26 -0.59
CA LYS A 374 -20.54 -14.20 -0.42
C LYS A 374 -20.71 -14.72 1.01
N ALA A 375 -19.73 -14.56 1.89
CA ALA A 375 -19.84 -14.95 3.30
C ALA A 375 -20.95 -14.20 4.05
N ARG A 376 -21.42 -13.06 3.52
CA ARG A 376 -22.55 -12.30 4.10
C ARG A 376 -23.84 -13.09 4.24
N THR A 377 -24.00 -14.17 3.46
CA THR A 377 -25.19 -15.06 3.48
C THR A 377 -24.96 -16.35 4.25
N TRP A 378 -23.77 -16.58 4.80
CA TRP A 378 -23.49 -17.78 5.60
C TRP A 378 -24.26 -17.71 6.90
N TYR A 379 -24.72 -18.87 7.37
CA TYR A 379 -25.41 -18.98 8.64
C TYR A 379 -25.07 -20.28 9.38
N ARG A 380 -25.14 -20.24 10.70
CA ARG A 380 -25.02 -21.39 11.59
C ARG A 380 -26.28 -22.25 11.51
N GLU A 381 -26.13 -23.56 11.30
CA GLU A 381 -27.27 -24.44 11.03
C GLU A 381 -28.21 -24.62 12.23
N SER A 382 -27.69 -24.56 13.46
CA SER A 382 -28.47 -24.82 14.67
C SER A 382 -29.58 -23.80 14.91
N ASP A 383 -29.35 -22.54 14.56
CA ASP A 383 -30.26 -21.43 14.89
C ASP A 383 -30.46 -20.40 13.77
N GLY A 384 -29.78 -20.56 12.63
CA GLY A 384 -29.83 -19.62 11.51
C GLY A 384 -29.02 -18.34 11.72
N TYR A 385 -28.19 -18.26 12.77
CA TYR A 385 -27.38 -17.09 13.08
C TYR A 385 -26.44 -16.72 11.92
N ARG A 386 -26.39 -15.45 11.55
CA ARG A 386 -25.51 -14.94 10.49
C ARG A 386 -24.37 -14.15 11.09
N LEU A 387 -23.18 -14.36 10.54
CA LEU A 387 -21.97 -13.62 10.93
C LEU A 387 -22.20 -12.11 10.84
N THR A 388 -21.82 -11.38 11.86
CA THR A 388 -21.61 -9.94 11.81
C THR A 388 -20.36 -9.62 10.98
N GLU A 389 -20.19 -8.35 10.60
CA GLU A 389 -19.00 -7.85 9.92
C GLU A 389 -17.77 -7.95 10.83
N ALA A 390 -17.92 -7.70 12.13
CA ALA A 390 -16.87 -7.83 13.12
C ALA A 390 -16.37 -9.29 13.22
N GLU A 391 -17.30 -10.25 13.35
CA GLU A 391 -16.97 -11.68 13.38
C GLU A 391 -16.33 -12.13 12.06
N ALA A 392 -16.86 -11.69 10.91
CA ALA A 392 -16.26 -11.99 9.62
C ALA A 392 -14.84 -11.42 9.48
N GLY A 393 -14.59 -10.21 10.01
CA GLY A 393 -13.26 -9.61 10.12
C GLY A 393 -12.32 -10.43 11.02
N GLN A 394 -12.81 -10.85 12.18
CA GLN A 394 -12.08 -11.71 13.12
C GLN A 394 -11.65 -13.04 12.49
N LEU A 395 -12.54 -13.65 11.70
CA LEU A 395 -12.25 -14.89 10.97
C LEU A 395 -11.16 -14.75 9.91
N VAL A 396 -10.93 -13.54 9.38
CA VAL A 396 -9.83 -13.25 8.43
C VAL A 396 -8.61 -12.60 9.10
N GLY A 397 -8.57 -12.55 10.43
CA GLY A 397 -7.41 -12.11 11.20
C GLY A 397 -7.39 -10.62 11.53
N PHE A 398 -8.52 -9.93 11.59
CA PHE A 398 -8.60 -8.56 12.10
C PHE A 398 -9.15 -8.54 13.53
N LEU A 399 -8.83 -7.50 14.30
CA LEU A 399 -9.46 -7.31 15.62
C LEU A 399 -10.98 -7.22 15.49
N SER A 400 -11.72 -7.73 16.48
CA SER A 400 -13.19 -7.64 16.51
C SER A 400 -13.70 -6.19 16.54
N THR A 401 -12.86 -5.26 16.98
CA THR A 401 -13.11 -3.82 17.01
C THR A 401 -12.78 -3.09 15.72
N TYR A 402 -12.26 -3.79 14.70
CA TYR A 402 -11.86 -3.15 13.44
C TYR A 402 -13.06 -2.45 12.77
N PRO A 403 -12.91 -1.19 12.31
CA PRO A 403 -14.05 -0.32 11.99
C PRO A 403 -14.61 -0.58 10.58
N TRP A 404 -15.09 -1.81 10.35
CA TRP A 404 -15.64 -2.25 9.06
C TRP A 404 -16.85 -1.45 8.58
N ARG A 405 -17.53 -0.70 9.44
CA ARG A 405 -18.63 0.19 9.08
C ARG A 405 -18.65 1.47 9.93
N THR A 406 -19.28 2.51 9.41
CA THR A 406 -19.65 3.71 10.18
C THR A 406 -20.77 3.41 11.17
N SER A 407 -20.70 4.03 12.36
CA SER A 407 -21.84 4.13 13.28
C SER A 407 -22.85 5.21 12.86
N GLU A 408 -22.51 6.09 11.91
CA GLU A 408 -23.36 7.20 11.47
C GLU A 408 -24.51 6.74 10.53
N PRO A 409 -25.78 7.06 10.86
CA PRO A 409 -26.95 6.66 10.06
C PRO A 409 -27.06 7.30 8.66
N THR A 410 -26.29 8.35 8.37
CA THR A 410 -26.42 9.18 7.16
C THR A 410 -25.51 8.74 6.01
N ALA A 411 -24.58 7.81 6.24
CA ALA A 411 -23.70 7.26 5.21
C ALA A 411 -24.46 6.32 4.28
N ARG A 412 -25.19 6.89 3.31
CA ARG A 412 -26.07 6.23 2.32
C ARG A 412 -25.42 5.11 1.48
N LYS A 413 -24.15 4.74 1.71
CA LYS A 413 -23.37 3.73 0.96
C LYS A 413 -22.72 2.62 1.81
N ASP A 414 -22.73 2.66 3.13
CA ASP A 414 -22.01 1.65 3.95
C ASP A 414 -22.83 0.37 4.20
N SER A 415 -23.04 -0.42 3.14
CA SER A 415 -23.88 -1.62 3.19
C SER A 415 -23.13 -2.85 3.73
N ARG A 416 -23.87 -3.80 4.33
CA ARG A 416 -23.36 -5.14 4.66
C ARG A 416 -22.68 -5.83 3.48
N THR A 417 -23.21 -5.65 2.27
CA THR A 417 -22.59 -6.21 1.06
C THR A 417 -21.21 -5.60 0.80
N SER A 418 -21.07 -4.27 0.90
CA SER A 418 -19.77 -3.59 0.75
C SER A 418 -18.79 -4.03 1.84
N ALA A 419 -19.22 -4.07 3.11
CA ALA A 419 -18.39 -4.51 4.22
C ALA A 419 -17.84 -5.93 4.03
N PHE A 420 -18.69 -6.90 3.67
CA PHE A 420 -18.24 -8.27 3.41
C PHE A 420 -17.38 -8.39 2.15
N GLN A 421 -17.56 -7.53 1.15
CA GLN A 421 -16.67 -7.48 0.00
C GLN A 421 -15.27 -7.02 0.43
N ARG A 422 -15.16 -5.92 1.19
CA ARG A 422 -13.90 -5.45 1.79
C ARG A 422 -13.21 -6.55 2.60
N ILE A 423 -13.94 -7.21 3.50
CA ILE A 423 -13.45 -8.35 4.32
C ILE A 423 -12.98 -9.51 3.44
N GLY A 424 -13.63 -9.75 2.30
CA GLY A 424 -13.23 -10.80 1.35
C GLY A 424 -11.94 -10.47 0.60
N ASP A 425 -11.66 -9.19 0.38
CA ASP A 425 -10.59 -8.71 -0.51
C ASP A 425 -9.27 -8.40 0.21
N VAL A 426 -9.26 -8.27 1.54
CA VAL A 426 -8.04 -7.99 2.32
C VAL A 426 -6.93 -9.02 2.21
N VAL A 427 -5.69 -8.55 2.36
CA VAL A 427 -4.61 -9.41 2.83
C VAL A 427 -4.81 -9.72 4.31
N CYS A 428 -4.55 -10.97 4.70
CA CYS A 428 -4.66 -11.39 6.09
C CYS A 428 -3.51 -10.79 6.92
N PRO A 429 -3.77 -9.97 7.96
CA PRO A 429 -2.70 -9.25 8.68
C PRO A 429 -1.60 -10.13 9.27
N PRO A 430 -1.91 -11.28 9.93
CA PRO A 430 -0.90 -12.25 10.36
C PRO A 430 0.06 -12.67 9.24
N VAL A 431 -0.47 -12.99 8.06
CA VAL A 431 0.35 -13.40 6.91
C VAL A 431 1.12 -12.22 6.32
N GLY A 432 0.52 -11.03 6.32
CA GLY A 432 1.22 -9.80 5.95
C GLY A 432 2.44 -9.54 6.83
N ALA A 433 2.29 -9.69 8.15
CA ALA A 433 3.39 -9.59 9.11
C ALA A 433 4.47 -10.66 8.88
N VAL A 434 4.10 -11.91 8.57
CA VAL A 434 5.05 -12.98 8.23
C VAL A 434 5.91 -12.59 7.02
N VAL A 435 5.27 -12.16 5.94
CA VAL A 435 5.94 -11.80 4.68
C VAL A 435 6.85 -10.59 4.89
N LEU A 436 6.33 -9.52 5.48
CA LEU A 436 7.10 -8.30 5.71
C LEU A 436 8.23 -8.53 6.72
N GLY A 437 8.00 -9.34 7.76
CA GLY A 437 9.03 -9.68 8.73
C GLY A 437 10.16 -10.49 8.10
N ALA A 438 9.84 -11.49 7.28
CA ALA A 438 10.84 -12.24 6.53
C ALA A 438 11.62 -11.33 5.56
N LEU A 439 10.91 -10.47 4.83
CA LEU A 439 11.49 -9.56 3.84
C LEU A 439 12.42 -8.51 4.46
N THR A 440 12.08 -8.02 5.65
CA THR A 440 12.82 -6.94 6.34
C THR A 440 13.75 -7.45 7.44
N GLY A 441 13.82 -8.77 7.66
CA GLY A 441 14.62 -9.38 8.73
C GLY A 441 14.09 -9.13 10.15
N ARG A 442 12.83 -8.67 10.28
CA ARG A 442 12.19 -8.44 11.58
C ARG A 442 11.63 -9.76 12.12
N PRO A 443 11.85 -10.10 13.41
CA PRO A 443 11.20 -11.24 14.03
C PRO A 443 9.67 -11.10 13.94
N TRP A 444 9.00 -12.11 13.40
CA TRP A 444 7.55 -12.05 13.15
C TRP A 444 6.73 -13.09 13.94
N HIS A 445 7.31 -14.23 14.32
CA HIS A 445 6.54 -15.32 14.96
C HIS A 445 5.85 -14.88 16.25
N ARG A 446 6.61 -14.33 17.21
CA ARG A 446 6.05 -13.85 18.48
C ARG A 446 5.05 -12.70 18.28
N PRO A 447 5.35 -11.65 17.50
CA PRO A 447 4.38 -10.60 17.22
C PRO A 447 3.07 -11.09 16.60
N VAL A 448 3.12 -12.09 15.70
CA VAL A 448 1.92 -12.70 15.13
C VAL A 448 1.12 -13.47 16.18
N VAL A 449 1.79 -14.26 17.04
CA VAL A 449 1.12 -14.92 18.18
C VAL A 449 0.43 -13.91 19.10
N ASP A 450 1.12 -12.83 19.47
CA ASP A 450 0.57 -11.78 20.34
C ASP A 450 -0.60 -11.05 19.68
N TYR A 451 -0.50 -10.80 18.36
CA TYR A 451 -1.58 -10.20 17.58
C TYR A 451 -2.82 -11.11 17.55
N LEU A 452 -2.65 -12.41 17.25
CA LEU A 452 -3.75 -13.38 17.25
C LEU A 452 -4.36 -13.56 18.63
N GLY A 453 -3.56 -13.47 19.69
CA GLY A 453 -4.04 -13.41 21.07
C GLY A 453 -5.03 -12.26 21.31
N ARG A 454 -4.84 -11.09 20.67
CA ARG A 454 -5.82 -9.99 20.72
C ARG A 454 -7.02 -10.22 19.82
N VAL A 455 -6.83 -10.87 18.68
CA VAL A 455 -7.93 -11.22 17.76
C VAL A 455 -8.89 -12.21 18.42
N TYR A 456 -8.39 -13.24 19.12
CA TYR A 456 -9.21 -14.33 19.66
C TYR A 456 -9.37 -14.33 21.19
N GLY A 457 -8.58 -13.57 21.94
CA GLY A 457 -8.46 -13.68 23.40
C GLY A 457 -9.53 -13.03 24.27
N GLY A 458 -10.63 -12.53 23.70
CA GLY A 458 -11.76 -11.98 24.48
C GLY A 458 -11.42 -10.71 25.28
N ALA A 459 -11.65 -9.54 24.65
CA ALA A 459 -11.72 -8.19 25.24
C ALA A 459 -11.03 -7.91 26.59
N GLU A 460 -9.80 -7.38 26.53
CA GLU A 460 -9.47 -6.15 27.27
C GLU A 460 -9.11 -5.09 26.22
N LEU A 461 -9.96 -4.07 26.11
CA LEU A 461 -9.81 -2.96 25.18
C LEU A 461 -8.69 -2.05 25.68
N PRO A 462 -7.58 -1.86 24.94
CA PRO A 462 -6.74 -0.69 25.17
C PRO A 462 -7.59 0.56 24.87
N ALA A 463 -7.48 1.58 25.69
CA ALA A 463 -8.10 2.88 25.43
C ALA A 463 -7.73 3.37 24.02
N PRO A 464 -8.63 4.06 23.29
CA PRO A 464 -8.30 4.66 22.01
C PRO A 464 -7.06 5.54 22.19
N VAL A 465 -6.01 5.27 21.43
CA VAL A 465 -4.92 6.22 21.27
C VAL A 465 -5.52 7.41 20.52
N ASP A 466 -5.47 8.60 21.10
CA ASP A 466 -5.83 9.82 20.40
C ASP A 466 -4.92 9.97 19.18
N VAL A 467 -5.48 9.64 18.01
CA VAL A 467 -4.84 9.87 16.71
C VAL A 467 -5.18 11.31 16.33
N PRO A 468 -4.18 12.19 16.16
CA PRO A 468 -4.43 13.52 15.61
C PRO A 468 -5.13 13.36 14.26
N GLN A 469 -6.35 13.89 14.15
CA GLN A 469 -7.11 13.92 12.90
C GLN A 469 -6.34 14.73 11.85
N GLN A 470 -5.50 14.06 11.06
CA GLN A 470 -5.04 14.63 9.80
C GLN A 470 -6.15 14.41 8.78
N ARG A 471 -6.78 15.52 8.36
CA ARG A 471 -7.86 15.52 7.36
C ARG A 471 -7.40 14.75 6.12
N GLY A 472 -8.14 13.70 5.76
CA GLY A 472 -7.91 12.99 4.50
C GLY A 472 -7.95 13.98 3.34
N GLN A 473 -6.83 14.11 2.62
CA GLN A 473 -6.77 14.91 1.41
C GLN A 473 -7.41 14.10 0.30
N ARG A 474 -8.55 14.58 -0.23
CA ARG A 474 -8.98 14.18 -1.57
C ARG A 474 -8.05 14.87 -2.55
N ALA A 475 -7.58 14.14 -3.56
CA ALA A 475 -6.87 14.75 -4.68
C ALA A 475 -7.69 15.95 -5.21
N PRO A 476 -7.07 17.13 -5.42
CA PRO A 476 -7.72 18.26 -6.06
C PRO A 476 -8.37 17.84 -7.39
N VAL A 477 -9.55 18.37 -7.69
CA VAL A 477 -10.29 18.09 -8.92
C VAL A 477 -9.47 18.46 -10.17
N ASP A 478 -8.50 19.36 -10.02
CA ASP A 478 -7.64 19.85 -11.11
C ASP A 478 -6.50 18.89 -11.52
N LEU A 479 -6.22 17.83 -10.75
CA LEU A 479 -5.25 16.79 -11.17
C LEU A 479 -5.74 15.95 -12.36
N LEU A 480 -7.05 15.92 -12.63
CA LEU A 480 -7.60 15.31 -13.85
C LEU A 480 -7.38 16.16 -15.10
N THR A 481 -7.03 17.44 -14.94
CA THR A 481 -6.90 18.41 -16.02
C THR A 481 -5.44 18.66 -16.41
N LEU A 482 -4.48 18.35 -15.54
CA LEU A 482 -3.03 18.44 -15.80
C LEU A 482 -2.40 17.16 -16.38
N ALA A 483 -3.20 16.10 -16.56
CA ALA A 483 -2.81 14.85 -17.20
C ALA A 483 -3.28 14.74 -18.67
N ALA A 484 -3.71 15.85 -19.26
CA ALA A 484 -3.99 16.04 -20.69
C ALA A 484 -3.02 17.07 -21.26
#